data_AF-A0A7C9FPK7-F1
#
_entry.id   AF-A0A7C9FPK7-F1
#
_cell.length_a   1.000
_cell.length_b   1.000
_cell.length_c   1.000
_cell.angle_alpha   90.00
_cell.angle_beta   90.00
_cell.angle_gamma   90.00
#
_symmetry.space_group_name_H-M   'P 1'
#
loop_
_entity.id
_entity.type
_entity.pdbx_description
1 polymer ?
#
loop_
_entity_poly.entity_id
_entity_poly.type
_entity_poly.pdbx_seq_one_letter_code
_entity_poly.pdbx_strand_id
1 'polypeptide(L)'
;LSSSNGMIFSGEGLNLDFSKSLIYTPLLNGDDYSINLKAIQIQNKKLSLGLPNKISQFGSIKVSTISRYSTMKSEIYRVFLRAFTMGAESQNLTLVQPVAPFGACFRSGS
;
A
#
# COMPACT_ATOMS: atom_id res chain seq x y z
N LEU A 1 -10.28 4.21 -15.70
CA LEU A 1 -10.53 5.35 -14.78
C LEU A 1 -12.02 5.64 -14.85
N SER A 2 -12.71 5.72 -13.71
CA SER A 2 -14.13 6.08 -13.71
C SER A 2 -14.30 7.49 -14.28
N SER A 3 -15.33 7.71 -15.09
CA SER A 3 -15.71 9.04 -15.59
C SER A 3 -16.47 9.89 -14.57
N SER A 4 -16.76 9.33 -13.39
CA SER A 4 -17.48 10.00 -12.31
C SER A 4 -16.56 10.91 -11.49
N ASN A 5 -17.05 12.10 -11.13
CA ASN A 5 -16.36 12.99 -10.20
C ASN A 5 -16.35 12.42 -8.77
N GLY A 6 -15.18 12.45 -8.12
CA GLY A 6 -15.06 12.22 -6.67
C GLY A 6 -15.44 13.47 -5.87
N MET A 7 -15.53 13.35 -4.55
CA MET A 7 -15.90 14.46 -3.64
C MET A 7 -14.88 14.61 -2.51
N ILE A 8 -14.64 15.86 -2.09
CA ILE A 8 -13.92 16.22 -0.86
C ILE A 8 -14.90 17.00 0.01
N PHE A 9 -15.07 16.56 1.24
CA PHE A 9 -15.86 17.27 2.25
C PHE A 9 -14.91 17.92 3.27
N SER A 10 -15.21 19.13 3.70
CA SER A 10 -14.41 19.87 4.69
C SER A 10 -15.33 20.51 5.73
N GLY A 11 -14.98 20.39 7.01
CA GLY A 11 -15.75 20.92 8.13
C GLY A 11 -15.99 19.90 9.25
N GLU A 12 -16.32 20.39 10.44
CA GLU A 12 -16.75 19.55 11.58
C GLU A 12 -18.20 19.11 11.37
N GLY A 13 -18.49 17.81 11.61
CA GLY A 13 -19.86 17.31 11.54
C GLY A 13 -20.30 16.84 10.16
N LEU A 14 -19.45 16.07 9.46
CA LEU A 14 -19.98 15.07 8.54
C LEU A 14 -20.82 14.10 9.36
N ASN A 15 -22.11 14.38 9.53
CA ASN A 15 -23.11 13.41 10.00
C ASN A 15 -23.36 12.37 8.90
N LEU A 16 -22.26 11.86 8.36
CA LEU A 16 -22.20 10.80 7.39
C LEU A 16 -22.10 9.54 8.21
N ASP A 17 -23.14 8.72 8.13
CA ASP A 17 -23.25 7.44 8.85
C ASP A 17 -22.03 6.53 8.61
N PHE A 18 -21.32 6.75 7.49
CA PHE A 18 -20.08 6.06 7.12
C PHE A 18 -18.89 6.28 8.08
N SER A 19 -18.84 7.40 8.82
CA SER A 19 -17.74 7.69 9.77
C SER A 19 -17.61 6.64 10.88
N LYS A 20 -18.73 5.98 11.23
CA LYS A 20 -18.80 4.91 12.23
C LYS A 20 -18.14 3.61 11.78
N SER A 21 -17.94 3.42 10.47
CA SER A 21 -17.33 2.22 9.90
C SER A 21 -15.83 2.40 9.59
N LEU A 22 -15.26 3.58 9.85
CA LEU A 22 -13.84 3.85 9.58
C LEU A 22 -12.94 3.19 10.63
N ILE A 23 -11.79 2.71 10.15
CA ILE A 23 -10.70 2.21 11.01
C ILE A 23 -9.67 3.33 11.14
N TYR A 24 -9.34 3.67 12.38
CA TYR A 24 -8.46 4.79 12.69
C TYR A 24 -7.05 4.31 13.07
N THR A 25 -6.05 5.10 12.70
CA THR A 25 -4.66 4.97 13.15
C THR A 25 -4.14 6.36 13.52
N PRO A 26 -3.26 6.50 14.54
CA PRO A 26 -2.72 7.80 14.90
C PRO A 26 -1.99 8.47 13.73
N LEU A 27 -2.30 9.74 13.50
CA LEU A 27 -1.52 10.63 12.65
C LEU A 27 -0.23 11.01 13.39
N LEU A 28 0.91 10.98 12.71
CA LEU A 28 2.19 11.38 13.25
C LEU A 28 2.38 12.90 13.06
N ASN A 29 3.03 13.55 14.03
CA ASN A 29 3.32 14.98 13.96
C ASN A 29 4.26 15.30 12.78
N GLY A 30 3.91 16.32 12.00
CA GLY A 30 4.68 16.82 10.87
C GLY A 30 3.79 17.51 9.83
N ASP A 31 4.40 18.09 8.80
CA ASP A 31 3.70 18.79 7.71
C ASP A 31 3.04 17.84 6.70
N ASP A 32 3.38 16.55 6.77
CA ASP A 32 2.91 15.50 5.88
C ASP A 32 1.90 14.56 6.57
N TYR A 33 0.88 14.09 5.84
CA TYR A 33 -0.05 13.06 6.34
C TYR A 33 0.65 11.71 6.53
N SER A 34 1.26 11.52 7.70
CA SER A 34 2.11 10.38 7.99
C SER A 34 1.52 9.46 9.06
N ILE A 35 1.61 8.15 8.86
CA ILE A 35 1.16 7.13 9.81
C ILE A 35 2.28 6.12 10.09
N ASN A 36 2.21 5.43 11.23
CA ASN A 36 3.22 4.43 11.59
C ASN A 36 2.91 3.05 10.96
N LEU A 37 3.82 2.53 10.13
CA LEU A 37 3.69 1.23 9.50
C LEU A 37 4.43 0.15 10.30
N LYS A 38 3.68 -0.78 10.87
CA LYS A 38 4.23 -1.87 11.69
C LYS A 38 4.67 -3.08 10.87
N ALA A 39 3.90 -3.45 9.86
CA ALA A 39 4.14 -4.64 9.05
C ALA A 39 3.43 -4.54 7.70
N ILE A 40 4.00 -5.21 6.70
CA ILE A 40 3.34 -5.53 5.44
C ILE A 40 3.10 -7.04 5.42
N GLN A 41 1.94 -7.48 4.97
CA GLN A 41 1.61 -8.90 4.83
C GLN A 41 1.11 -9.18 3.42
N ILE A 42 1.54 -10.31 2.85
CA ILE A 42 1.09 -10.82 1.55
C ILE A 42 0.59 -12.24 1.80
N GLN A 43 -0.69 -12.50 1.48
CA GLN A 43 -1.36 -13.77 1.79
C GLN A 43 -1.14 -14.24 3.24
N ASN A 44 -1.38 -13.34 4.21
CA ASN A 44 -1.19 -13.59 5.64
C ASN A 44 0.26 -13.91 6.08
N LYS A 45 1.23 -13.79 5.18
CA LYS A 45 2.66 -13.95 5.51
C LYS A 45 3.29 -12.57 5.69
N LYS A 46 3.80 -12.32 6.89
CA LYS A 46 4.51 -11.08 7.21
C LYS A 46 5.80 -10.98 6.39
N LEU A 47 5.98 -9.83 5.74
CA LEU A 47 7.19 -9.51 5.00
C LEU A 47 8.35 -9.32 6.00
N SER A 48 9.46 -10.02 5.77
CA SER A 48 10.70 -9.87 6.54
C SER A 48 11.73 -9.14 5.67
N LEU A 49 12.27 -8.02 6.15
CA LEU A 49 13.32 -7.28 5.43
C LEU A 49 14.73 -7.79 5.77
N GLY A 50 14.87 -8.80 6.65
CA GLY A 50 16.17 -9.34 7.04
C GLY A 50 17.07 -8.36 7.80
N LEU A 51 16.51 -7.25 8.32
CA LEU A 51 17.26 -6.23 9.03
C LEU A 51 17.55 -6.68 10.48
N PRO A 52 18.76 -6.44 11.02
CA PRO A 52 19.18 -6.95 12.33
C PRO A 52 18.44 -6.34 13.54
N ASN A 53 17.55 -5.36 13.36
CA ASN A 53 16.86 -4.68 14.44
C ASN A 53 15.36 -5.02 14.51
N LYS A 54 14.88 -5.33 15.73
CA LYS A 54 13.46 -5.55 16.09
C LYS A 54 12.60 -4.27 16.13
N ILE A 55 13.19 -3.09 15.93
CA ILE A 55 12.47 -1.82 15.77
C ILE A 55 11.69 -1.86 14.44
N SER A 56 10.54 -1.18 14.33
CA SER A 56 9.67 -1.27 13.14
C SER A 56 10.48 -1.15 11.86
N GLN A 57 10.57 -2.24 11.09
CA GLN A 57 11.43 -2.33 9.91
C GLN A 57 11.04 -1.34 8.80
N PHE A 58 9.84 -0.74 8.90
CA PHE A 58 9.25 0.13 7.89
C PHE A 58 9.21 1.61 8.31
N GLY A 59 8.97 1.92 9.60
CA GLY A 59 8.89 3.28 10.10
C GLY A 59 7.58 3.99 9.72
N SER A 60 7.65 5.29 9.43
CA SER A 60 6.49 6.06 8.97
C SER A 60 6.27 5.92 7.46
N ILE A 61 5.01 6.00 7.04
CA ILE A 61 4.61 6.12 5.63
C ILE A 61 3.73 7.35 5.44
N LYS A 62 3.81 7.94 4.24
CA LYS A 62 3.04 9.11 3.84
C LYS A 62 1.85 8.71 2.97
N VAL A 63 0.69 9.30 3.24
CA VAL A 63 -0.45 9.32 2.33
C VAL A 63 -0.30 10.51 1.40
N SER A 64 -0.30 10.28 0.09
CA SER A 64 -0.08 11.30 -0.93
C SER A 64 -1.06 11.15 -2.09
N THR A 65 -1.60 12.27 -2.55
CA THR A 65 -2.40 12.38 -3.78
C THR A 65 -1.58 12.85 -4.99
N ILE A 66 -0.32 13.25 -4.77
CA ILE A 66 0.59 13.73 -5.81
C ILE A 66 1.11 12.54 -6.65
N SER A 67 1.44 11.43 -5.98
CA SER A 67 1.93 10.21 -6.63
C SER A 67 0.75 9.31 -7.00
N ARG A 68 0.62 8.95 -8.29
CA ARG A 68 -0.49 8.10 -8.78
C ARG A 68 -0.41 6.64 -8.31
N TYR A 69 0.77 6.19 -7.90
CA TYR A 69 1.03 4.83 -7.41
C TYR A 69 1.78 4.88 -6.09
N SER A 70 1.63 3.84 -5.29
CA SER A 70 2.42 3.66 -4.08
C SER A 70 3.90 3.49 -4.44
N THR A 71 4.73 4.34 -3.87
CA THR A 71 6.19 4.28 -4.01
C THR A 71 6.82 3.67 -2.77
N MET A 72 7.87 2.88 -2.93
CA MET A 72 8.61 2.25 -1.84
C MET A 72 10.11 2.48 -2.02
N LYS A 73 10.87 2.53 -0.92
CA LYS A 73 12.35 2.47 -1.00
C LYS A 73 12.76 1.19 -1.72
N SER A 74 13.76 1.26 -2.60
CA SER A 74 14.14 0.15 -3.50
C SER A 74 14.41 -1.18 -2.76
N GLU A 75 15.05 -1.11 -1.59
CA GLU A 75 15.28 -2.26 -0.69
C GLU A 75 13.97 -2.96 -0.30
N ILE A 76 12.97 -2.19 0.13
CA ILE A 76 11.64 -2.69 0.52
C ILE A 76 10.88 -3.18 -0.70
N TYR A 77 10.93 -2.42 -1.81
CA TYR A 77 10.23 -2.76 -3.05
C TYR A 77 10.69 -4.11 -3.61
N ARG A 78 12.01 -4.39 -3.60
CA ARG A 78 12.56 -5.66 -4.09
C ARG A 78 12.02 -6.86 -3.30
N VAL A 79 11.97 -6.75 -1.98
CA VAL A 79 11.45 -7.81 -1.10
C VAL A 79 9.94 -7.97 -1.27
N PHE A 80 9.21 -6.85 -1.32
CA PHE A 80 7.78 -6.83 -1.58
C PHE A 80 7.42 -7.47 -2.92
N LEU A 81 8.09 -7.06 -4.01
CA LEU A 81 7.83 -7.54 -5.37
C LEU A 81 8.05 -9.06 -5.47
N ARG A 82 9.16 -9.57 -4.90
CA ARG A 82 9.41 -11.01 -4.85
C ARG A 82 8.29 -11.75 -4.12
N ALA A 83 7.94 -11.30 -2.92
CA ALA A 83 6.90 -11.95 -2.11
C ALA A 83 5.52 -11.87 -2.79
N PHE A 84 5.22 -10.75 -3.46
CA PHE A 84 3.98 -10.55 -4.20
C PHE A 84 3.89 -11.47 -5.40
N THR A 85 4.94 -11.56 -6.22
CA THR A 85 4.99 -12.47 -7.38
C THR A 85 4.84 -13.92 -6.97
N MET A 86 5.59 -14.39 -5.97
CA MET A 86 5.43 -15.75 -5.45
C MET A 86 4.00 -16.00 -4.93
N GLY A 87 3.41 -14.99 -4.31
CA GLY A 87 2.05 -15.09 -3.81
C GLY A 87 1.01 -15.18 -4.94
N ALA A 88 1.18 -14.37 -5.98
CA ALA A 88 0.34 -14.40 -7.17
C ALA A 88 0.43 -15.74 -7.92
N GLU A 89 1.64 -16.29 -8.09
CA GLU A 89 1.86 -17.60 -8.70
C GLU A 89 1.17 -18.72 -7.92
N SER A 90 1.19 -18.66 -6.58
CA SER A 90 0.46 -19.63 -5.74
C SER A 90 -1.07 -19.56 -5.87
N GLN A 91 -1.59 -18.49 -6.47
CA GLN A 91 -3.00 -18.30 -6.82
C GLN A 91 -3.25 -18.53 -8.32
N ASN A 92 -2.34 -19.21 -9.03
CA ASN A 92 -2.40 -19.49 -10.46
C ASN A 92 -2.43 -18.25 -11.38
N LEU A 93 -1.93 -17.10 -10.90
CA LEU A 93 -1.76 -15.92 -11.75
C LEU A 93 -0.49 -16.06 -12.60
N THR A 94 -0.63 -15.91 -13.92
CA THR A 94 0.49 -15.99 -14.85
C THR A 94 1.24 -14.66 -14.93
N LEU A 95 2.52 -14.65 -14.55
CA LEU A 95 3.41 -13.51 -14.75
C LEU A 95 3.60 -13.25 -16.27
N VAL A 96 3.52 -11.99 -16.69
CA VAL A 96 3.76 -11.55 -18.07
C VAL A 96 4.80 -10.44 -18.10
N GLN A 97 5.22 -10.03 -19.31
CA GLN A 97 6.15 -8.93 -19.47
C GLN A 97 5.66 -7.67 -18.75
N PRO A 98 6.47 -7.09 -17.84
CA PRO A 98 6.08 -5.88 -17.12
C PRO A 98 5.91 -4.69 -18.07
N VAL A 99 4.91 -3.85 -17.78
CA VAL A 99 4.67 -2.60 -18.49
C VAL A 99 5.10 -1.45 -17.59
N ALA A 100 5.98 -0.57 -18.09
CA ALA A 100 6.45 0.58 -17.32
C ALA A 100 5.28 1.45 -16.84
N PRO A 101 5.32 1.96 -15.58
CA PRO A 101 6.44 1.94 -14.64
C PRO A 101 6.47 0.74 -13.69
N PHE A 102 5.72 -0.33 -13.95
CA PHE A 102 5.58 -1.46 -13.03
C PHE A 102 6.67 -2.52 -13.20
N GLY A 103 7.08 -3.14 -12.08
CA GLY A 103 8.08 -4.22 -12.07
C GLY A 103 7.51 -5.63 -12.20
N ALA A 104 6.18 -5.81 -12.09
CA ALA A 104 5.50 -7.07 -12.33
C ALA A 104 4.12 -6.81 -12.92
N CYS A 105 3.74 -7.63 -13.90
CA CYS A 105 2.40 -7.64 -14.49
C CYS A 105 1.92 -9.08 -14.59
N PHE A 106 0.61 -9.28 -14.49
CA PHE A 106 0.00 -10.61 -14.54
C PHE A 106 -1.07 -10.63 -15.62
N ARG A 107 -1.23 -11.76 -16.29
CA ARG A 107 -2.32 -11.96 -17.24
C ARG A 107 -3.65 -11.88 -16.50
N SER A 108 -4.56 -11.02 -16.97
CA SER A 108 -5.92 -10.99 -16.46
C SER A 108 -6.61 -12.32 -16.78
N GLY A 109 -7.36 -12.84 -15.80
CA GLY A 109 -8.38 -13.84 -16.10
C GLY A 109 -9.43 -13.24 -17.04
N SER A 110 -9.88 -14.03 -17.99
CA SER A 110 -11.11 -13.80 -18.76
C SER A 110 -12.30 -14.36 -18.01
#